data_AF-A0A536SAQ0-F1
#
_entry.id   AF-A0A536SAQ0-F1
#
_cell.length_a   1.000
_cell.length_b   1.000
_cell.length_c   1.000
_cell.angle_alpha   90.00
_cell.angle_beta   90.00
_cell.angle_gamma   90.00
#
_symmetry.space_group_name_H-M   'P 1'
#
loop_
_entity.id
_entity.type
_entity.pdbx_description
1 polymer ?
#
loop_
_entity_poly.entity_id
_entity_poly.type
_entity_poly.pdbx_seq_one_letter_code
_entity_poly.pdbx_strand_id
1 'polypeptide(L)'
;MDAAFRRVIDESWIDDWMEEWRDWGHCTVRAKWTMDGATTLAEAAARFRERADELDQLARHGFELEQAVQDDYGFLIRPGEESPMRLVEDEE
;
A
#
# COMPACT_ATOMS: atom_id res chain seq x y z
N MET A 1 -4.83 5.69 -19.01
CA MET A 1 -4.84 5.86 -17.55
C MET A 1 -6.30 5.94 -17.15
N ASP A 2 -6.85 4.84 -16.66
CA ASP A 2 -8.29 4.68 -16.41
C ASP A 2 -8.77 5.63 -15.30
N ALA A 3 -9.84 6.37 -15.59
CA ALA A 3 -10.49 7.30 -14.67
C ALA A 3 -11.25 6.60 -13.52
N ALA A 4 -11.10 5.28 -13.38
CA ALA A 4 -11.88 4.42 -12.48
C ALA A 4 -11.40 4.42 -11.02
N PHE A 5 -10.22 4.99 -10.71
CA PHE A 5 -9.69 4.99 -9.34
C PHE A 5 -9.90 6.31 -8.58
N ARG A 6 -10.85 7.17 -9.01
CA ARG A 6 -11.29 8.28 -8.17
C ARG A 6 -12.44 7.80 -7.30
N ARG A 7 -12.10 7.04 -6.25
CA ARG A 7 -13.04 6.72 -5.17
C ARG A 7 -13.57 8.06 -4.64
N VAL A 8 -14.87 8.27 -4.80
CA VAL A 8 -15.59 9.39 -4.21
C VAL A 8 -15.33 9.31 -2.71
N ILE A 9 -14.52 10.24 -2.19
CA ILE A 9 -14.48 10.54 -0.76
C ILE A 9 -15.80 11.29 -0.53
N ASP A 10 -16.88 10.53 -0.35
CA ASP A 10 -18.19 11.08 0.00
C ASP A 10 -18.09 11.66 1.42
N GLU A 11 -18.54 12.88 1.68
CA GLU A 11 -18.30 13.50 3.00
C GLU A 11 -18.99 12.74 4.16
N SER A 12 -19.91 11.82 3.85
CA SER A 12 -20.59 10.95 4.82
C SER A 12 -19.65 10.10 5.70
N TRP A 13 -18.46 9.70 5.24
CA TRP A 13 -17.54 8.96 6.11
C TRP A 13 -16.88 9.86 7.16
N ILE A 14 -16.81 11.18 6.96
CA ILE A 14 -16.31 12.08 8.00
C ILE A 14 -17.26 12.11 9.19
N ASP A 15 -18.57 11.98 8.95
CA ASP A 15 -19.56 11.96 10.03
C ASP A 15 -19.32 10.77 10.99
N ASP A 16 -19.02 9.58 10.46
CA ASP A 16 -18.67 8.40 11.27
C ASP A 16 -17.43 8.66 12.16
N TRP A 17 -16.40 9.32 11.62
CA TRP A 17 -15.19 9.67 12.38
C TRP A 17 -15.50 10.75 13.44
N MET A 18 -16.36 11.70 13.11
CA MET A 18 -16.78 12.75 14.04
C MET A 18 -17.69 12.21 15.15
N GLU A 19 -18.43 11.13 14.91
CA GLU A 19 -19.19 10.39 15.92
C GLU A 19 -18.23 9.60 16.84
N GLU A 20 -17.31 8.81 16.27
CA GLU A 20 -16.30 8.09 17.06
C GLU A 20 -15.48 9.05 17.94
N TRP A 21 -15.04 10.18 17.39
CA TRP A 21 -14.33 11.19 18.16
C TRP A 21 -15.17 11.77 19.30
N ARG A 22 -16.47 12.01 19.06
CA ARG A 22 -17.38 12.52 20.10
C ARG A 22 -17.56 11.51 21.23
N ASP A 23 -17.65 10.23 20.90
CA ASP A 23 -17.90 9.18 21.88
C ASP A 23 -16.64 8.82 22.70
N TRP A 24 -15.46 8.85 22.08
CA TRP A 24 -14.22 8.31 22.67
C TRP A 24 -13.12 9.35 22.89
N GLY A 25 -13.27 10.57 22.37
CA GLY A 25 -12.26 11.64 22.43
C GLY A 25 -11.05 11.41 21.52
N HIS A 26 -11.04 10.32 20.75
CA HIS A 26 -10.02 9.94 19.78
C HIS A 26 -10.65 9.05 18.70
N CYS A 27 -9.93 8.85 17.59
CA CYS A 27 -10.31 7.90 16.55
C CYS A 27 -9.20 6.88 16.36
N THR A 28 -9.57 5.66 16.02
CA THR A 28 -8.61 4.59 15.75
C THR A 28 -8.38 4.44 14.25
N VAL A 29 -7.13 4.54 13.81
CA VAL A 29 -6.73 4.20 12.44
C VAL A 29 -5.98 2.87 12.41
N ARG A 30 -6.23 2.04 11.40
CA ARG A 30 -5.40 0.87 11.14
C ARG A 30 -4.09 1.31 10.49
N ALA A 31 -3.02 1.28 11.28
CA ALA A 31 -1.70 1.58 10.76
C ALA A 31 -1.22 0.51 9.78
N LYS A 32 -0.40 0.93 8.83
CA LYS A 32 0.33 0.09 7.88
C LYS A 32 1.80 0.41 8.03
N TRP A 33 2.69 -0.56 7.88
CA TRP A 33 4.15 -0.36 8.02
C TRP A 33 4.68 0.83 7.21
N THR A 34 4.03 1.15 6.07
CA THR A 34 4.37 2.31 5.24
C THR A 34 4.30 3.64 6.02
N MET A 35 3.44 3.77 7.03
CA MET A 35 3.30 4.99 7.82
C MET A 35 4.19 5.03 9.08
N ASP A 36 5.03 4.02 9.30
CA ASP A 36 5.83 3.91 10.53
C ASP A 36 6.69 5.16 10.78
N GLY A 37 6.64 5.64 12.02
CA GLY A 37 7.35 6.83 12.47
C GLY A 37 6.73 8.17 12.03
N ALA A 38 5.61 8.19 11.31
CA ALA A 38 4.85 9.42 11.08
C ALA A 38 4.21 9.93 12.38
N THR A 39 4.32 11.23 12.63
CA THR A 39 3.71 11.92 13.78
C THR A 39 2.54 12.80 13.38
N THR A 40 2.34 13.00 12.07
CA THR A 40 1.23 13.77 11.51
C THR A 40 0.55 13.00 10.37
N LEU A 41 -0.73 13.33 10.10
CA LEU A 41 -1.46 12.79 8.94
C LEU A 41 -0.78 13.16 7.61
N ALA A 42 -0.15 14.34 7.54
CA ALA A 42 0.57 14.79 6.36
C ALA A 42 1.82 13.93 6.09
N GLU A 43 2.59 13.61 7.13
CA GLU A 43 3.74 12.70 7.04
C GLU A 43 3.30 11.28 6.65
N ALA A 44 2.23 10.77 7.26
CA ALA A 44 1.68 9.46 6.89
C ALA A 44 1.25 9.43 5.42
N ALA A 45 0.56 10.47 4.95
CA ALA A 45 0.14 10.60 3.55
C ALA A 45 1.32 10.81 2.59
N ALA A 46 2.41 11.44 3.02
CA ALA A 46 3.62 11.57 2.21
C ALA A 46 4.29 10.22 1.99
N ARG A 47 4.42 9.39 3.04
CA ARG A 47 5.02 8.05 2.95
C ARG A 47 4.24 7.12 2.00
N PHE A 48 2.92 7.19 1.98
CA PHE A 48 2.13 6.43 1.01
C PHE A 48 2.38 6.87 -0.44
N ARG A 49 2.60 8.18 -0.67
CA ARG A 49 2.94 8.70 -1.99
C ARG A 49 4.33 8.27 -2.43
N GLU A 50 5.32 8.35 -1.54
CA GLU A 50 6.67 7.83 -1.79
C GLU A 50 6.62 6.34 -2.16
N ARG A 51 5.84 5.55 -1.42
CA ARG A 51 5.65 4.12 -1.71
C ARG A 51 4.99 3.88 -3.06
N ALA A 52 4.03 4.71 -3.45
CA ALA A 52 3.43 4.63 -4.78
C ALA A 52 4.45 4.98 -5.88
N ASP A 53 5.28 6.01 -5.67
CA ASP A 53 6.34 6.41 -6.60
C ASP A 53 7.41 5.31 -6.78
N GLU A 54 7.74 4.55 -5.73
CA GLU A 54 8.61 3.37 -5.80
C GLU A 54 8.00 2.27 -6.68
N LEU A 55 6.71 1.97 -6.48
CA LEU A 55 6.01 0.94 -7.26
C LEU A 55 5.94 1.33 -8.75
N ASP A 56 5.69 2.60 -9.04
CA ASP A 56 5.74 3.14 -10.40
C ASP A 56 7.13 3.01 -11.04
N GLN A 57 8.19 3.24 -10.28
CA GLN A 57 9.56 3.04 -10.76
C GLN A 57 9.83 1.56 -11.06
N LEU A 58 9.44 0.64 -10.17
CA LEU A 58 9.58 -0.80 -10.39
C LEU A 58 8.85 -1.25 -11.67
N ALA A 59 7.62 -0.78 -11.88
CA ALA A 59 6.87 -1.07 -13.10
C ALA A 59 7.57 -0.55 -14.35
N ARG A 60 8.14 0.66 -14.32
CA ARG A 60 8.94 1.21 -15.43
C ARG A 60 10.21 0.40 -15.70
N HIS A 61 10.71 -0.32 -14.71
CA HIS A 61 11.84 -1.24 -14.82
C HIS A 61 11.43 -2.69 -15.16
N GLY A 62 10.16 -2.92 -15.53
CA GLY A 62 9.67 -4.21 -16.01
C GLY A 62 9.35 -5.22 -14.91
N PHE A 63 9.17 -4.76 -13.67
CA PHE A 63 8.64 -5.60 -12.61
C PHE A 63 7.10 -5.64 -12.66
N GLU A 64 6.55 -6.81 -12.35
CA GLU A 64 5.11 -7.06 -12.28
C GLU A 64 4.75 -7.81 -10.99
N LEU A 65 3.50 -7.71 -10.54
CA LEU A 65 2.98 -8.56 -9.47
C LEU A 65 2.71 -9.96 -10.03
N GLU A 66 3.27 -10.99 -9.39
CA GLU A 66 3.00 -12.38 -9.76
C GLU A 66 1.53 -12.75 -9.57
N GLN A 67 0.92 -12.24 -8.50
CA GLN A 67 -0.48 -12.45 -8.14
C GLN A 67 -1.01 -11.29 -7.30
N ALA A 68 -2.31 -11.34 -6.96
CA ALA A 68 -2.90 -10.37 -6.04
C ALA A 68 -2.18 -10.38 -4.68
N VAL A 69 -1.91 -9.19 -4.13
CA VAL A 69 -1.37 -9.02 -2.78
C VAL A 69 -2.35 -9.59 -1.76
N GLN A 70 -1.85 -10.37 -0.80
CA GLN A 70 -2.62 -10.98 0.28
C GLN A 70 -1.96 -10.68 1.62
N ASP A 71 -2.73 -10.27 2.62
CA ASP A 71 -2.27 -10.02 3.99
C ASP A 71 -1.00 -9.16 4.11
N ASP A 72 -0.90 -8.12 3.27
CA ASP A 72 0.25 -7.21 3.17
C ASP A 72 1.52 -7.81 2.52
N TYR A 73 1.43 -9.01 1.92
CA TYR A 73 2.51 -9.67 1.17
C TYR A 73 2.20 -9.78 -0.32
N GLY A 74 3.22 -9.55 -1.15
CA GLY A 74 3.17 -9.73 -2.60
C GLY A 74 4.55 -10.01 -3.16
N PHE A 75 4.60 -10.75 -4.27
CA PHE A 75 5.83 -11.12 -4.96
C PHE A 75 5.93 -10.35 -6.26
N LEU A 76 7.12 -9.77 -6.50
CA LEU A 76 7.44 -9.05 -7.73
C LEU A 76 8.31 -9.94 -8.62
N ILE A 77 7.94 -10.05 -9.89
CA ILE A 77 8.67 -10.82 -10.90
C ILE A 77 9.08 -9.92 -12.06
N ARG A 78 10.06 -10.36 -12.84
CA ARG A 78 10.37 -9.79 -14.16
C ARG A 78 10.04 -10.84 -15.22
N PRO A 79 8.93 -10.70 -15.96
CA PRO A 79 8.51 -11.73 -16.91
C PRO A 79 9.60 -12.02 -17.95
N GLY A 80 9.91 -13.31 -18.14
CA GLY A 80 10.93 -13.75 -19.10
C GLY A 80 12.38 -13.68 -18.60
N GLU A 81 12.61 -13.23 -17.37
CA GLU A 81 13.93 -13.28 -16.72
C GLU A 81 13.93 -14.33 -15.60
N GLU A 82 14.94 -15.21 -15.60
CA GLU A 82 15.17 -16.08 -14.46
C GLU A 82 15.78 -15.27 -13.31
N SER A 83 15.23 -15.43 -12.10
CA SER A 83 15.83 -14.81 -10.92
C SER A 83 17.25 -15.36 -10.73
N PRO A 84 18.28 -14.50 -10.70
CA PRO A 84 19.66 -14.94 -10.57
C PRO A 84 19.97 -15.56 -9.21
N MET A 85 19.04 -15.48 -8.24
CA MET A 85 19.13 -16.13 -6.94
C MET A 85 17.90 -16.99 -6.64
N ARG A 86 17.37 -17.72 -7.63
CA ARG A 86 16.45 -18.83 -7.32
C ARG A 86 17.23 -19.80 -6.46
N LEU A 87 17.11 -19.66 -5.13
CA LEU A 87 17.60 -20.64 -4.18
C LEU A 87 16.96 -21.94 -4.63
N VAL A 88 17.80 -22.89 -5.04
CA VAL A 88 17.37 -24.26 -5.23
C VAL A 88 16.64 -24.65 -3.95
N GLU A 89 15.34 -24.93 -4.07
CA GLU A 89 14.69 -25.69 -3.01
C GLU A 89 15.45 -27.02 -2.99
N ASP A 90 16.22 -27.26 -1.93
CA ASP A 90 16.79 -28.59 -1.71
C ASP A 90 15.59 -29.54 -1.64
N GLU A 91 15.43 -30.37 -2.67
CA GLU A 91 14.43 -31.44 -2.69
C GLU A 91 14.71 -32.37 -1.50
N GLU A 92 13.85 -32.34 -0.49
CA GLU A 92 13.85 -33.30 0.62
C GLU A 92 13.10 -34.59 0.25
#